data_AF-A0A371CXU7-F1
#
_entry.id   AF-A0A371CXU7-F1
#
_cell.length_a   1.000
_cell.length_b   1.000
_cell.length_c   1.000
_cell.angle_alpha   90.00
_cell.angle_beta   90.00
_cell.angle_gamma   90.00
#
_symmetry.space_group_name_H-M   'P 1'
#
loop_
_entity.id
_entity.type
_entity.pdbx_description
1 polymer ?
#
loop_
_entity_poly.entity_id
_entity_poly.type
_entity_poly.pdbx_seq_one_letter_code
_entity_poly.pdbx_strand_id
1 'polypeptide(L)' 'HRVLWEKGIRHLNPSLANTMVRIVEGKSRGVLNDWELATICGESRHDASELTGNWLFMAVELMTDEGLSGDLPRLYRYDL' A
#
# COMPACT_ATOMS: atom_id res chain seq x y z
N HIS A 1 -7.12 2.83 -4.93
CA HIS A 1 -6.59 2.36 -3.65
C HIS A 1 -7.72 1.88 -2.74
N ARG A 2 -8.57 2.78 -2.19
CA ARG A 2 -9.68 2.45 -1.27
C ARG A 2 -10.55 1.24 -1.66
N VAL A 3 -11.06 1.18 -2.89
CA VAL A 3 -11.92 0.05 -3.33
C VAL A 3 -11.20 -1.31 -3.26
N LEU A 4 -9.89 -1.34 -3.51
CA LEU A 4 -9.09 -2.56 -3.41
C LEU A 4 -8.82 -2.90 -1.94
N TRP A 5 -8.56 -1.88 -1.13
CA TRP A 5 -8.39 -2.01 0.32
C TRP A 5 -9.63 -2.61 1.00
N GLU A 6 -10.83 -2.10 0.69
CA GLU A 6 -12.11 -2.63 1.20
C GLU A 6 -12.35 -4.09 0.78
N LYS A 7 -11.69 -4.55 -0.29
CA LYS A 7 -11.71 -5.96 -0.75
C LYS A 7 -10.58 -6.81 -0.16
N GLY A 8 -9.79 -6.27 0.77
CA GLY A 8 -8.65 -6.96 1.36
C GLY A 8 -7.40 -7.00 0.47
N ILE A 9 -7.34 -6.22 -0.60
CA ILE A 9 -6.18 -6.12 -1.49
C ILE A 9 -5.39 -4.85 -1.12
N ARG A 10 -4.16 -5.03 -0.62
CA ARG A 10 -3.31 -3.95 -0.11
C ARG A 10 -2.09 -3.80 -1.00
N HIS A 11 -1.79 -2.58 -1.43
CA HIS A 11 -0.65 -2.31 -2.33
C HIS A 11 0.72 -2.40 -1.63
N LEU A 12 0.76 -1.98 -0.36
CA LEU A 12 1.95 -1.88 0.49
C LEU A 12 3.06 -0.91 0.03
N ASN A 13 3.04 -0.41 -1.20
CA ASN A 13 4.02 0.58 -1.68
C ASN A 13 3.41 1.79 -2.44
N PRO A 14 2.38 2.48 -1.90
CA PRO A 14 1.83 3.66 -2.54
C PRO A 14 2.84 4.81 -2.45
N SER A 15 3.19 5.38 -3.60
CA SER A 15 4.05 6.56 -3.68
C SER A 15 3.72 7.35 -4.94
N LEU A 16 4.19 8.60 -5.02
CA LEU A 16 4.09 9.37 -6.27
C LEU A 16 4.85 8.69 -7.41
N ALA A 17 5.97 8.03 -7.12
CA ALA A 17 6.75 7.28 -8.12
C ALA A 17 5.95 6.10 -8.69
N ASN A 18 5.07 5.49 -7.88
CA ASN A 18 4.22 4.38 -8.28
C ASN A 18 2.82 4.82 -8.76
N THR A 19 2.64 6.13 -8.98
CA THR A 19 1.40 6.70 -9.52
C THR A 19 1.66 7.25 -10.90
N MET A 20 1.09 6.60 -11.91
CA MET A 20 1.11 7.05 -13.29
C MET A 20 -0.16 7.84 -13.62
N VAL A 21 -0.11 8.63 -14.70
CA VAL A 21 -1.28 9.28 -15.28
C VAL A 21 -1.55 8.72 -16.66
N ARG A 22 -2.78 8.31 -16.90
CA ARG A 22 -3.28 7.94 -18.23
C ARG A 22 -4.35 8.92 -18.67
N ILE A 23 -4.24 9.43 -19.89
CA ILE A 23 -5.28 10.29 -20.49
C ILE A 23 -6.25 9.40 -21.27
N VAL A 24 -7.54 9.52 -20.96
CA VAL A 24 -8.63 8.80 -21.64
C VAL A 24 -9.74 9.81 -21.94
N GLU A 25 -10.10 9.97 -23.21
CA GLU A 25 -11.15 10.91 -23.65
C GLU A 25 -10.91 12.35 -23.14
N GLY A 26 -9.66 12.80 -23.19
CA GLY A 26 -9.26 14.13 -22.71
C GLY A 26 -9.23 14.29 -21.19
N LYS A 27 -9.52 13.24 -20.42
CA LYS A 27 -9.48 13.26 -18.95
C LYS A 27 -8.28 12.48 -18.40
N SER A 28 -7.56 13.09 -17.47
CA SER A 28 -6.49 12.43 -16.72
C SER A 28 -7.07 11.44 -15.70
N ARG A 29 -6.54 10.22 -15.69
CA ARG A 29 -6.87 9.18 -14.71
C ARG A 29 -5.58 8.71 -14.04
N GLY A 30 -5.56 8.70 -12.72
CA GLY A 30 -4.46 8.10 -11.96
C GLY A 30 -4.46 6.58 -12.09
N VAL A 31 -3.29 5.99 -12.25
CA VAL A 31 -3.06 4.55 -12.32
C VAL A 31 -2.00 4.19 -11.30
N LEU A 32 -2.37 3.36 -10.32
CA LEU A 32 -1.42 2.82 -9.34
C LEU A 32 -0.76 1.57 -9.96
N ASN A 33 0.57 1.55 -10.06
CA ASN A 33 1.35 0.43 -10.57
C ASN A 33 2.27 -0.13 -9.47
N ASP A 34 3.13 -1.10 -9.84
CA ASP A 34 4.13 -1.66 -8.94
C ASP A 34 3.53 -2.50 -7.79
N TRP A 35 2.76 -3.52 -8.17
CA TRP A 35 1.97 -4.38 -7.29
C TRP A 35 2.75 -5.59 -6.72
N GLU A 36 4.06 -5.65 -6.90
CA GLU A 36 4.88 -6.81 -6.50
C GLU A 36 4.90 -7.03 -4.97
N LEU A 37 4.73 -5.95 -4.19
CA LEU A 37 4.61 -6.02 -2.74
C LEU A 37 3.16 -6.17 -2.26
N ALA A 38 2.19 -6.28 -3.17
CA ALA A 38 0.79 -6.33 -2.77
C ALA A 38 0.43 -7.62 -2.04
N THR A 39 -0.56 -7.53 -1.14
CA THR A 39 -1.11 -8.66 -0.41
C THR A 39 -2.62 -8.75 -0.61
N ILE A 40 -3.13 -9.98 -0.50
CA ILE A 40 -4.56 -10.31 -0.46
C ILE A 40 -4.81 -10.98 0.90
N CYS A 41 -5.65 -10.36 1.73
CA CYS A 41 -5.98 -10.86 3.06
C CYS A 41 -6.56 -12.28 2.98
N GLY A 42 -5.93 -13.22 3.68
CA GLY A 42 -6.35 -14.63 3.73
C GLY A 42 -5.83 -15.50 2.58
N GLU A 43 -5.16 -14.94 1.58
CA GLU A 43 -4.60 -15.69 0.44
C GLU A 43 -3.06 -15.56 0.37
N SER A 44 -2.53 -14.37 0.60
CA SER A 44 -1.08 -14.14 0.60
C SER A 44 -0.40 -14.81 1.79
N ARG A 45 0.80 -15.37 1.56
CA ARG A 45 1.61 -16.00 2.61
C ARG A 45 2.26 -14.99 3.55
N HIS A 46 2.55 -13.79 3.05
CA HIS A 46 3.03 -12.65 3.81
C HIS A 46 1.85 -11.78 4.24
N ASP A 47 1.89 -11.31 5.48
CA ASP A 47 0.79 -10.62 6.18
C ASP A 47 0.88 -9.08 6.12
N ALA A 48 1.79 -8.56 5.30
CA ALA A 48 2.09 -7.13 5.16
C ALA A 48 2.81 -6.46 6.35
N SER A 49 3.37 -7.23 7.28
CA SER A 49 4.18 -6.71 8.40
C SER A 49 5.61 -6.36 8.00
N GLU A 50 6.14 -6.98 6.95
CA GLU A 50 7.51 -6.79 6.46
C GLU A 50 7.76 -5.32 6.11
N LEU A 51 8.85 -4.73 6.61
CA LEU A 51 9.24 -3.33 6.34
C LEU A 51 9.84 -3.12 4.95
N THR A 52 9.22 -3.69 3.94
CA THR A 52 9.61 -3.55 2.54
C THR A 52 8.72 -2.49 1.89
N GLY A 53 9.34 -1.54 1.18
CA GLY A 53 8.66 -0.44 0.50
C GLY A 53 9.43 0.87 0.61
N ASN A 54 8.83 1.95 0.11
CA ASN A 54 9.44 3.27 0.19
C ASN A 54 9.28 3.87 1.60
N TRP A 55 10.37 3.95 2.36
CA TRP A 55 10.41 4.44 3.74
C TRP A 55 9.72 5.80 3.93
N LEU A 56 9.88 6.72 2.97
CA LEU A 56 9.28 8.06 3.03
C LEU A 56 7.75 8.05 2.98
N PHE A 57 7.15 6.97 2.49
CA PHE A 57 5.70 6.78 2.36
C PHE A 57 5.17 5.67 3.28
N MET A 58 6.00 5.17 4.18
CA MET A 58 5.63 4.14 5.15
C MET A 58 4.81 4.76 6.29
N ALA A 59 3.84 4.00 6.81
CA ALA A 59 3.08 4.41 7.97
C ALA A 59 4.01 4.57 9.19
N VAL A 60 3.84 5.64 9.98
CA VAL A 60 4.71 5.94 11.12
C VAL A 60 4.64 4.86 12.19
N GLU A 61 3.49 4.22 12.32
CA GLU A 61 3.23 3.11 13.23
C GLU A 61 4.11 1.89 12.95
N LEU A 62 4.55 1.71 11.70
CA LEU A 62 5.48 0.64 11.36
C LEU A 62 6.93 0.97 11.74
N MET A 63 7.22 2.24 12.04
CA MET A 63 8.55 2.71 12.44
C MET A 63 8.74 2.73 13.96
N THR A 64 7.78 2.23 14.74
CA THR A 64 7.92 2.03 16.20
C THR A 64 8.57 0.68 16.51
N ASP A 65 9.06 0.48 17.73
CA ASP A 65 9.62 -0.83 18.14
C ASP A 65 8.63 -1.99 17.94
N GLU A 66 7.34 -1.75 18.15
CA GLU A 66 6.24 -2.70 17.89
C GLU A 66 6.00 -2.93 16.38
N GLY A 67 6.21 -1.89 15.55
CA GLY A 67 6.17 -2.02 14.11
C GLY A 67 7.34 -2.84 13.57
N LEU A 68 8.52 -2.64 14.16
CA LEU A 68 9.74 -3.35 13.83
C LEU A 68 9.71 -4.83 14.25
N SER A 69 8.92 -5.21 15.26
CA SER A 69 8.72 -6.61 15.63
C SER A 69 7.86 -7.38 14.62
N GLY A 70 7.17 -6.68 13.71
CA GLY A 70 6.28 -7.27 12.71
C GLY A 70 4.87 -7.56 13.22
N ASP A 71 4.54 -7.14 14.43
CA ASP A 71 3.23 -7.43 15.04
C ASP A 71 2.14 -6.41 14.65
N LEU A 72 2.53 -5.28 14.04
CA LEU A 72 1.60 -4.25 13.61
C LEU A 72 1.26 -4.37 12.12
N PRO A 73 -0.03 -4.48 11.75
CA PRO A 73 -0.43 -4.46 10.35
C PRO A 73 -0.17 -3.07 9.74
N ARG A 74 0.33 -3.04 8.50
CA ARG A 74 0.44 -1.81 7.72
C ARG A 74 -0.94 -1.20 7.47
N LEU A 75 -1.18 0.01 7.98
CA LEU A 75 -2.41 0.78 7.77
C LEU A 75 -2.09 2.13 7.13
N TYR A 76 -2.81 2.52 6.08
CA TYR A 76 -2.68 3.86 5.50
C TYR A 76 -3.81 4.75 6.03
N ARG A 77 -3.47 5.85 6.71
CA ARG A 77 -4.44 6.75 7.37
C ARG A 77 -5.38 7.53 6.43
N TYR A 78 -5.33 7.32 5.12
CA TYR A 78 -6.20 8.00 4.15
C TYR A 78 -7.54 7.27 3.90
N ASP A 79 -8.01 6.49 4.89
CA ASP A 79 -9.29 5.77 4.91
C ASP A 79 -10.37 6.46 5.78
N LEU A 80 -10.23 7.75 6.10
CA LEU A 80 -11.30 8.59 6.67
C LEU A 80 -11.97 9.46 5.60
#